data_AF-A0A359FZH3-F1
#
_entry.id   AF-A0A359FZH3-F1
#
_cell.length_a   1.000
_cell.length_b   1.000
_cell.length_c   1.000
_cell.angle_alpha   90.00
_cell.angle_beta   90.00
_cell.angle_gamma   90.00
#
_symmetry.space_group_name_H-M   'P 1'
#
loop_
_entity.id
_entity.type
_entity.pdbx_description
1 polymer ?
#
loop_
_entity_poly.entity_id
_entity_poly.type
_entity_poly.pdbx_seq_one_letter_code
_entity_poly.pdbx_strand_id
1 'polypeptide(L)' 'MEPIFYPKLISTFKKGYSRDQFTRDLMAGAIVGVVALPLAIAFAIASGVSPEKGLITAIVAGFLISVLGGSR' A
#
# COMPACT_ATOMS: atom_id res chain seq x y z
N MET A 1 -6.94 -3.62 28.37
CA MET A 1 -7.24 -2.46 27.50
C MET A 1 -6.69 -2.81 26.13
N GLU A 2 -7.55 -3.10 25.17
CA GLU A 2 -7.10 -3.37 23.79
C GLU A 2 -6.42 -2.12 23.23
N PRO A 3 -5.32 -2.26 22.48
CA PRO A 3 -4.64 -1.10 21.92
C PRO A 3 -5.58 -0.40 20.94
N ILE A 4 -5.91 0.86 21.24
CA ILE A 4 -6.59 1.78 20.32
C ILE A 4 -5.77 1.78 19.03
N PHE A 5 -6.40 1.44 17.91
CA PHE A 5 -5.75 1.40 16.61
C PHE A 5 -5.15 2.77 16.27
N TYR A 6 -3.82 2.85 16.21
CA TYR A 6 -3.09 4.05 15.81
C TYR A 6 -2.45 3.83 14.44
N PRO A 7 -2.85 4.59 13.40
CA PRO A 7 -2.24 4.49 12.09
C PRO A 7 -0.72 4.66 12.16
N LYS A 8 0.01 3.74 11.54
CA LYS A 8 1.47 3.70 11.63
C LYS A 8 2.10 4.92 10.99
N LEU A 9 1.46 5.47 9.96
CA LEU A 9 1.84 6.70 9.29
C LEU A 9 2.02 7.86 10.28
N ILE A 10 1.02 8.09 11.14
CA ILE A 10 1.04 9.16 12.14
C ILE A 10 2.16 8.92 13.18
N SER A 11 2.30 7.67 13.64
CA SER A 11 3.34 7.32 14.62
C SER A 11 4.76 7.48 14.07
N THR A 12 4.93 7.23 12.77
CA THR A 12 6.20 7.30 12.07
C THR A 12 6.61 8.73 11.80
N PHE A 13 5.67 9.55 11.35
CA PHE A 13 5.91 10.97 11.09
C PHE A 13 6.31 11.71 12.38
N LYS A 14 5.64 11.38 13.51
CA LYS A 14 5.99 11.91 14.84
C LYS A 14 7.37 11.50 15.34
N LYS A 15 7.94 10.38 14.87
CA LYS A 15 9.26 9.87 15.28
C LYS A 15 10.42 10.47 14.48
N GLY A 16 10.15 11.31 13.49
CA GLY A 16 11.15 11.87 12.58
C GLY A 16 11.40 10.94 11.40
N TYR A 17 10.71 11.21 10.30
CA TYR A 17 10.91 10.51 9.04
C TYR A 17 12.08 11.14 8.27
N SER A 18 13.15 10.37 8.03
CA SER A 18 14.38 10.88 7.41
C SER A 18 14.34 10.81 5.88
N ARG A 19 15.18 11.62 5.21
CA ARG A 19 15.33 11.58 3.75
C ARG A 19 15.82 10.22 3.23
N ASP A 20 16.66 9.52 3.99
CA ASP A 20 17.14 8.17 3.66
C ASP A 20 16.00 7.13 3.74
N GLN A 21 15.12 7.25 4.75
CA GLN A 21 13.94 6.38 4.81
C GLN A 21 13.00 6.64 3.64
N PHE A 22 12.82 7.90 3.25
CA PHE A 22 12.00 8.23 2.08
C PHE A 22 12.49 7.59 0.78
N THR A 23 13.78 7.68 0.48
CA THR A 23 14.33 7.08 -0.75
C THR A 23 14.22 5.55 -0.74
N ARG A 24 14.45 4.92 0.42
CA ARG A 24 14.29 3.46 0.60
C ARG A 24 12.84 3.02 0.44
N ASP A 25 11.89 3.72 1.07
CA ASP A 25 10.46 3.41 0.97
C ASP A 25 9.95 3.64 -0.47
N LEU A 26 10.46 4.66 -1.16
CA LEU A 26 10.13 4.92 -2.56
C LEU A 26 10.62 3.79 -3.49
N MET A 27 11.87 3.34 -3.32
CA MET A 27 12.38 2.21 -4.10
C MET A 27 11.63 0.91 -3.80
N ALA A 28 11.33 0.64 -2.52
CA ALA A 28 10.53 -0.51 -2.13
C ALA A 28 9.13 -0.46 -2.76
N GLY A 29 8.46 0.70 -2.71
CA GLY A 29 7.15 0.90 -3.33
C GLY A 29 7.17 0.69 -4.84
N ALA A 30 8.22 1.14 -5.54
CA ALA A 30 8.36 0.92 -6.97
C ALA A 30 8.51 -0.58 -7.31
N ILE A 31 9.36 -1.30 -6.57
CA ILE A 31 9.57 -2.75 -6.77
C ILE A 31 8.27 -3.52 -6.50
N VAL A 32 7.63 -3.24 -5.37
CA VAL A 32 6.35 -3.89 -4.99
C VAL A 32 5.26 -3.57 -6.00
N GLY A 33 5.20 -2.32 -6.51
CA GLY A 33 4.25 -1.90 -7.53
C GLY A 33 4.36 -2.74 -8.81
N VAL A 34 5.58 -2.95 -9.31
CA VAL A 34 5.83 -3.78 -10.50
C VAL A 34 5.33 -5.22 -10.31
N VAL A 35 5.53 -5.80 -9.12
CA VAL A 35 5.06 -7.16 -8.79
C VAL A 35 3.54 -7.20 -8.56
N ALA A 36 2.94 -6.12 -8.08
CA ALA A 36 1.51 -6.04 -7.80
C ALA A 36 0.64 -5.91 -9.06
N LEU A 37 1.14 -5.28 -10.13
CA LEU A 37 0.41 -5.12 -11.40
C LEU A 37 -0.10 -6.45 -11.99
N PRO A 38 0.73 -7.49 -12.21
CA PRO A 38 0.25 -8.76 -12.75
C PRO A 38 -0.71 -9.47 -11.79
N LEU A 39 -0.49 -9.36 -10.47
CA LEU A 39 -1.37 -9.95 -9.46
C LEU A 39 -2.78 -9.34 -9.48
N ALA A 40 -2.86 -8.01 -9.59
CA ALA A 40 -4.14 -7.29 -9.68
C ALA A 40 -4.94 -7.67 -10.93
N ILE A 41 -4.26 -7.83 -12.07
CA ILE A 41 -4.89 -8.29 -13.32
C ILE A 41 -5.39 -9.73 -13.18
N ALA A 42 -4.58 -10.62 -12.60
CA ALA A 42 -4.95 -12.01 -12.40
C ALA A 42 -6.19 -12.14 -11.50
N PHE A 43 -6.27 -11.39 -10.40
CA PHE A 43 -7.44 -11.39 -9.52
C PHE A 43 -8.70 -10.82 -10.17
N ALA A 44 -8.57 -9.79 -11.01
CA ALA A 44 -9.70 -9.27 -11.78
C ALA A 44 -10.31 -10.34 -12.68
N ILE A 45 -9.46 -11.01 -13.47
CA ILE A 45 -9.88 -12.07 -14.39
C ILE A 45 -10.50 -13.24 -13.61
N ALA A 46 -9.87 -13.66 -12.50
CA ALA A 46 -10.39 -14.73 -11.65
C ALA A 46 -11.76 -14.39 -11.01
N SER A 47 -12.04 -13.10 -10.78
CA SER A 47 -13.30 -12.61 -10.24
C SER A 47 -14.37 -12.34 -11.31
N GLY A 48 -14.08 -12.61 -12.59
CA GLY A 48 -15.01 -12.38 -13.69
C GLY A 48 -15.23 -10.91 -14.06
N VAL A 49 -14.32 -10.01 -13.69
CA VAL A 49 -14.39 -8.57 -14.02
C VAL A 49 -13.26 -8.15 -14.96
N SER A 50 -13.43 -7.02 -15.64
CA SER A 50 -12.41 -6.48 -16.54
C SER A 50 -11.10 -6.15 -15.77
N PRO A 51 -9.91 -6.37 -16.38
CA PRO A 51 -8.61 -6.07 -15.77
C PRO A 51 -8.48 -4.63 -15.25
N GLU A 52 -9.10 -3.64 -15.91
CA GLU A 52 -9.03 -2.25 -15.46
C GLU A 52 -9.61 -2.07 -14.05
N LYS A 53 -10.63 -2.86 -13.69
CA LYS A 53 -11.25 -2.82 -12.35
C LYS A 53 -10.30 -3.34 -11.28
N GLY A 54 -9.52 -4.38 -11.57
CA GLY A 54 -8.48 -4.88 -10.67
C GLY A 54 -7.40 -3.84 -10.41
N LEU A 55 -6.93 -3.17 -11.47
CA LEU A 55 -5.93 -2.13 -11.36
C LEU A 55 -6.43 -0.93 -10.55
N ILE A 56 -7.63 -0.42 -10.83
CA ILE A 56 -8.24 0.69 -10.07
C ILE A 56 -8.37 0.30 -8.59
N THR A 57 -8.83 -0.92 -8.32
CA THR A 57 -8.97 -1.43 -6.96
C THR A 57 -7.63 -1.51 -6.25
N ALA A 58 -6.59 -2.03 -6.91
CA ALA A 58 -5.25 -2.13 -6.33
C ALA A 58 -4.66 -0.75 -5.97
N ILE A 59 -4.89 0.27 -6.81
CA ILE A 59 -4.44 1.64 -6.53
C ILE A 59 -5.19 2.23 -5.33
N VAL A 60 -6.52 2.17 -5.35
CA VAL A 60 -7.36 2.77 -4.30
C VAL A 60 -7.14 2.05 -2.97
N ALA A 61 -7.18 0.72 -2.96
CA ALA A 61 -6.95 -0.08 -1.76
C ALA A 61 -5.52 0.11 -1.24
N GLY A 62 -4.51 0.10 -2.12
CA GLY A 62 -3.12 0.33 -1.73
C GLY A 62 -2.92 1.69 -1.06
N PHE A 63 -3.53 2.74 -1.61
CA PHE A 63 -3.50 4.08 -1.01
C PHE A 63 -4.18 4.11 0.37
N LEU A 64 -5.41 3.58 0.47
CA LEU A 64 -6.15 3.56 1.73
C LEU A 64 -5.43 2.74 2.80
N ILE A 65 -4.86 1.59 2.45
CA ILE A 65 -4.10 0.73 3.36
C ILE A 65 -2.79 1.42 3.78
N SER A 66 -2.10 2.12 2.88
CA SER A 66 -0.88 2.87 3.24
C SER A 66 -1.15 3.99 4.25
N VAL A 67 -2.26 4.71 4.09
CA VAL A 67 -2.62 5.83 4.97
C VAL A 67 -3.20 5.35 6.31
N LEU A 68 -4.10 4.37 6.27
CA LEU A 68 -4.83 3.91 7.44
C LEU A 68 -4.16 2.73 8.14
N GLY A 69 -3.20 2.06 7.51
CA GLY A 69 -2.59 0.83 8.00
C GLY A 69 -1.82 0.98 9.32
N GLY A 70 -1.84 -0.09 10.12
CA GLY A 70 -1.05 -0.22 11.36
C GLY A 70 0.35 -0.81 11.14
N SER A 71 0.67 -1.25 9.92
CA SER A 71 1.97 -1.85 9.56
C SER A 71 2.80 -0.93 8.68
N ARG A 72 4.11 -1.11 8.76
CA ARG A 72 5.09 -0.66 7.77
C ARG A 72 5.49 -1.85 6.91
#